data_AF-A0A3B0QFN8-F1
#
_entry.id   AF-A0A3B0QFN8-F1
#
_cell.length_a   1.000
_cell.length_b   1.000
_cell.length_c   1.000
_cell.angle_alpha   90.00
_cell.angle_beta   90.00
_cell.angle_gamma   90.00
#
_symmetry.space_group_name_H-M   'P 1'
#
loop_
_entity.id
_entity.type
_entity.pdbx_description
1 polymer ?
#
loop_
_entity_poly.entity_id
_entity_poly.type
_entity_poly.pdbx_seq_one_letter_code
_entity_poly.pdbx_strand_id
1 'polypeptide(L)'
;MSPKDLDSATQELRSLQNHLDSLDSLDDILVAYEKMFSLIHESLDQILLKDQQCYILSVQSNGTILKDTLDQPVLQTFAMTTKP
;
A
#
# COMPACT_ATOMS: atom_id res chain seq x y z
N MET A 1 -1.40 5.95 2.30
CA MET A 1 -2.57 5.68 3.15
C MET A 1 -2.25 5.68 4.65
N SER A 2 -3.05 6.40 5.42
CA SER A 2 -3.25 6.16 6.86
C SER A 2 -3.87 4.77 7.05
N PRO A 3 -3.68 4.07 8.18
CA PRO A 3 -4.40 2.81 8.47
C PRO A 3 -5.91 2.90 8.17
N LYS A 4 -6.49 4.09 8.41
CA LYS A 4 -7.88 4.43 8.13
C LYS A 4 -8.30 4.23 6.67
N ASP A 5 -7.39 4.45 5.73
CA ASP A 5 -7.74 4.34 4.32
C ASP A 5 -7.79 2.87 3.90
N LEU A 6 -6.94 2.00 4.47
CA LEU A 6 -6.91 0.56 4.13
C LEU A 6 -8.11 -0.14 4.76
N ASP A 7 -8.46 0.28 5.97
CA ASP A 7 -9.70 -0.10 6.63
C ASP A 7 -10.92 0.32 5.79
N SER A 8 -10.90 1.53 5.22
CA SER A 8 -11.96 2.01 4.30
C SER A 8 -12.06 1.15 3.04
N ALA A 9 -10.93 0.84 2.38
CA ALA A 9 -10.91 -0.01 1.19
C ALA A 9 -11.42 -1.43 1.50
N THR A 10 -11.02 -1.98 2.64
CA THR A 10 -11.48 -3.31 3.10
C THR A 10 -12.98 -3.31 3.40
N GLN A 11 -13.49 -2.23 4.00
CA GLN A 11 -14.92 -2.07 4.27
C GLN A 11 -15.74 -1.97 2.98
N GLU A 12 -15.25 -1.22 2.00
CA GLU A 12 -15.91 -1.10 0.69
C GLU A 12 -15.91 -2.43 -0.07
N LEU A 13 -14.80 -3.18 -0.04
CA LEU A 13 -14.74 -4.53 -0.61
C LEU A 13 -15.74 -5.49 0.02
N ARG A 14 -15.91 -5.46 1.36
CA ARG A 14 -16.95 -6.27 2.04
C ARG A 14 -18.35 -5.85 1.62
N SER A 15 -18.59 -4.55 1.44
CA SER A 15 -19.88 -4.05 0.99
C SER A 15 -20.20 -4.53 -0.43
N LEU A 16 -19.23 -4.47 -1.34
CA LEU A 16 -19.39 -4.96 -2.72
C LEU A 16 -19.61 -6.47 -2.76
N GLN A 17 -18.89 -7.23 -1.93
CA GLN A 17 -19.08 -8.67 -1.83
C GLN A 17 -20.49 -9.04 -1.35
N ASN A 18 -21.02 -8.34 -0.34
CA ASN A 18 -22.39 -8.56 0.11
C ASN A 18 -23.43 -8.10 -0.93
N HIS A 19 -23.10 -7.10 -1.74
CA HIS A 19 -23.99 -6.60 -2.78
C HIS A 19 -24.12 -7.58 -3.94
N LEU A 20 -23.04 -8.31 -4.29
CA LEU A 20 -23.05 -9.35 -5.33
C LEU A 20 -24.14 -10.39 -5.10
N ASP A 21 -24.39 -10.78 -3.85
CA ASP A 21 -25.44 -11.77 -3.50
C ASP A 21 -26.87 -11.29 -3.84
N SER A 22 -27.05 -9.99 -4.08
CA SER A 22 -28.33 -9.38 -4.43
C SER A 22 -28.48 -9.02 -5.90
N LEU A 23 -27.46 -9.27 -6.72
CA LEU A 23 -27.45 -8.89 -8.14
C LEU A 23 -27.90 -10.05 -9.02
N ASP A 24 -28.89 -9.78 -9.87
CA ASP A 24 -29.44 -10.77 -10.82
C ASP A 24 -29.01 -10.50 -12.27
N SER A 25 -28.43 -9.32 -12.54
CA SER A 25 -27.96 -8.90 -13.87
C SER A 25 -26.49 -9.23 -14.04
N LEU A 26 -26.14 -9.91 -15.12
CA LEU A 26 -24.74 -10.20 -15.47
C LEU A 26 -23.92 -8.92 -15.62
N ASP A 27 -24.49 -7.87 -16.23
CA ASP A 27 -23.79 -6.59 -16.41
C ASP A 27 -23.49 -5.93 -15.05
N ASP A 28 -24.45 -5.93 -14.13
CA ASP A 28 -24.25 -5.36 -12.79
C ASP A 28 -23.24 -6.16 -11.98
N ILE A 29 -23.25 -7.50 -12.11
CA ILE A 29 -22.26 -8.39 -11.51
C ILE A 29 -20.86 -8.07 -12.04
N LEU A 30 -20.71 -7.89 -13.35
CA LEU A 30 -19.42 -7.55 -13.97
C LEU A 30 -18.91 -6.19 -13.50
N VAL A 31 -19.78 -5.18 -13.42
CA VAL A 31 -19.43 -3.85 -12.91
C VAL A 31 -18.99 -3.92 -11.44
N ALA A 32 -19.67 -4.72 -10.61
CA ALA A 32 -19.29 -4.92 -9.22
C ALA A 32 -17.90 -5.57 -9.10
N TYR A 33 -17.62 -6.61 -9.91
CA TYR A 33 -16.30 -7.24 -9.95
C TYR A 33 -15.21 -6.29 -10.44
N GLU A 34 -15.45 -5.52 -11.50
CA GLU A 34 -14.50 -4.53 -12.01
C GLU A 34 -14.11 -3.55 -10.91
N LYS A 35 -15.10 -3.01 -10.18
CA LYS A 35 -14.86 -2.11 -9.07
C LYS A 35 -14.07 -2.76 -7.93
N MET A 36 -14.36 -4.03 -7.60
CA MET A 36 -13.57 -4.78 -6.61
C MET A 36 -12.11 -4.94 -7.05
N PHE A 37 -11.87 -5.28 -8.32
CA PHE A 37 -10.52 -5.44 -8.85
C PHE A 37 -9.74 -4.12 -8.85
N SER A 38 -10.36 -2.99 -9.21
CA SER A 38 -9.73 -1.67 -9.12
C SER A 38 -9.31 -1.32 -7.69
N LEU A 39 -10.21 -1.53 -6.70
CA LEU A 39 -9.90 -1.28 -5.28
C LEU A 39 -8.75 -2.14 -4.76
N ILE A 40 -8.70 -3.41 -5.17
CA ILE A 40 -7.60 -4.32 -4.81
C ILE A 40 -6.28 -3.84 -5.43
N HIS A 41 -6.30 -3.48 -6.72
CA HIS A 41 -5.10 -3.01 -7.43
C HIS A 41 -4.55 -1.73 -6.81
N GLU A 42 -5.39 -0.72 -6.57
CA GLU A 42 -4.99 0.54 -5.96
C GLU A 42 -4.44 0.34 -4.53
N SER A 43 -5.07 -0.53 -3.76
CA SER A 43 -4.60 -0.85 -2.40
C SER A 43 -3.25 -1.57 -2.43
N LEU A 44 -3.05 -2.51 -3.37
CA LEU A 44 -1.80 -3.23 -3.55
C LEU A 44 -0.67 -2.32 -4.01
N ASP A 45 -0.88 -1.47 -5.01
CA ASP A 45 0.12 -0.51 -5.49
C ASP A 45 0.62 0.39 -4.36
N GLN A 46 -0.28 0.81 -3.47
CA GLN A 46 0.08 1.66 -2.34
C GLN A 46 0.79 0.91 -1.20
N ILE A 47 0.42 -0.35 -0.93
CA ILE A 47 1.16 -1.22 0.00
C ILE A 47 2.58 -1.46 -0.54
N LEU A 48 2.70 -1.78 -1.83
CA LEU A 48 3.98 -1.98 -2.49
C LEU A 48 4.83 -0.71 -2.52
N LEU A 49 4.23 0.47 -2.73
CA LEU A 49 4.92 1.76 -2.60
C LEU A 49 5.43 2.02 -1.18
N LYS A 50 4.69 1.61 -0.14
CA LYS A 50 5.16 1.69 1.26
C LYS A 50 6.31 0.73 1.54
N ASP A 51 6.22 -0.50 1.03
CA ASP A 51 7.29 -1.49 1.18
C ASP A 51 8.54 -1.08 0.37
N GLN A 52 8.37 -0.38 -0.75
CA GLN A 52 9.49 0.19 -1.53
C GLN A 52 10.13 1.40 -0.83
N GLN A 53 9.47 2.04 0.14
CA GLN A 53 10.08 3.01 1.05
C GLN A 53 10.87 2.33 2.19
N CYS A 54 11.27 1.06 2.01
CA CYS A 54 12.23 0.38 2.87
C CYS A 54 13.46 1.26 3.13
N TYR A 55 13.68 1.56 4.41
CA TYR A 55 14.75 2.42 4.87
C TYR A 55 16.11 1.71 4.69
N ILE A 56 17.07 2.40 4.08
CA ILE A 56 18.47 1.99 4.09
C ILE A 56 19.06 2.37 5.46
N LEU A 57 19.71 1.39 6.10
CA LEU A 57 20.59 1.65 7.23
C LEU A 57 21.79 2.45 6.72
N SER A 58 21.93 3.69 7.18
CA SER A 58 23.11 4.49 6.88
C SER A 58 24.32 3.88 7.57
N VAL A 59 25.44 3.71 6.85
CA VAL A 59 26.67 3.14 7.39
C VAL A 59 27.83 4.13 7.26
N GLN A 60 28.72 4.15 8.25
CA GLN A 60 30.01 4.82 8.18
C GLN A 60 30.97 4.05 7.26
N SER A 61 32.07 4.68 6.85
CA SER A 61 33.08 4.07 5.96
C SER A 61 33.75 2.82 6.55
N ASN A 62 33.72 2.65 7.87
CA ASN A 62 34.21 1.46 8.58
C ASN A 62 33.16 0.34 8.69
N GLY A 63 31.98 0.50 8.09
CA GLY A 63 30.89 -0.49 8.11
C GLY A 63 30.00 -0.45 9.35
N THR A 64 30.23 0.47 10.29
CA THR A 64 29.33 0.64 11.46
C THR A 64 28.06 1.39 11.09
N ILE A 65 26.94 1.06 11.75
CA ILE A 65 25.66 1.76 11.57
C ILE A 65 25.80 3.19 12.07
N LEU A 66 25.45 4.16 11.22
CA LEU A 66 25.35 5.56 11.59
C LEU A 66 24.14 5.74 12.52
N LYS A 67 24.37 6.37 13.66
CA LYS A 67 23.35 6.65 14.67
C LYS A 67 23.21 8.14 14.92
N ASP A 68 22.03 8.57 15.36
CA ASP A 68 21.75 9.96 15.74
C ASP A 68 22.24 10.27 17.17
N THR A 69 21.93 11.47 17.67
CA THR A 69 22.31 11.92 19.01
C THR A 69 21.64 11.16 20.14
N LEU A 70 20.64 10.32 19.84
CA LEU A 70 19.90 9.47 20.77
C LEU A 70 20.32 7.98 20.64
N ASP A 71 21.43 7.72 19.95
CA ASP A 71 21.97 6.38 19.65
C ASP A 71 21.01 5.49 18.82
N GLN A 72 20.10 6.11 18.05
CA GLN A 72 19.19 5.39 17.15
C GLN A 72 19.75 5.34 15.72
N PRO A 73 19.60 4.22 14.98
CA PRO A 73 20.03 4.14 13.59
C PRO A 73 19.43 5.24 12.71
N VAL A 74 20.27 5.93 11.93
CA VAL A 74 19.83 6.91 10.95
C VAL A 74 19.25 6.19 9.74
N LEU A 75 17.95 6.32 9.56
CA LEU A 75 17.19 5.74 8.45
C LEU A 75 17.19 6.72 7.26
N GLN A 76 17.60 6.24 6.08
CA GLN A 76 17.43 6.97 4.82
C GLN A 76 16.33 6.31 4.00
N THR A 77 15.39 7.09 3.47
CA THR A 77 14.35 6.57 2.57
C THR A 77 14.94 6.29 1.19
N PHE A 78 14.52 5.19 0.58
CA PHE A 78 14.84 4.88 -0.81
C PHE A 78 14.08 5.84 -1.73
N ALA A 79 14.78 6.76 -2.39
CA ALA A 79 14.18 7.56 -3.46
C ALA A 79 14.23 6.74 -4.75
N MET A 80 13.13 6.04 -5.07
CA MET A 80 12.94 5.56 -6.44
C MET A 80 12.79 6.78 -7.32
N THR A 81 13.86 7.13 -8.04
CA THR A 81 13.77 8.09 -9.14
C THR A 81 12.98 7.41 -10.25
N THR A 82 11.65 7.54 -10.23
CA THR A 82 10.84 7.32 -11.42
C THR A 82 11.18 8.47 -12.37
N LYS A 83 12.15 8.23 -13.26
CA LYS A 83 12.38 9.12 -14.39
C LYS A 83 11.09 9.13 -15.24
N PRO A 84 10.60 10.30 -15.66
CA PRO A 84 9.45 10.40 -16.56
C PRO A 84 9.72 9.77 -17.92
#